data_AF-A0A6I4HTB0-F1
#
_entry.id   AF-A0A6I4HTB0-F1
#
_cell.length_a   1.000
_cell.length_b   1.000
_cell.length_c   1.000
_cell.angle_alpha   90.00
_cell.angle_beta   90.00
_cell.angle_gamma   90.00
#
_symmetry.space_group_name_H-M   'P 1'
#
loop_
_entity.id
_entity.type
_entity.pdbx_description
1 polymer ?
#
loop_
_entity_poly.entity_id
_entity_poly.type
_entity_poly.pdbx_seq_one_letter_code
_entity_poly.pdbx_strand_id
1 'polypeptide(L)'
;RTPSGSQDLTIINESGLYSAILKSRKPEAKKFKKWVTSEVLPSIRKTGKYEAPKPITPRNYINNNDMLNIKRLIWCCAGHLDQKQSVSSAIWYSLRNVTGVPSPAKFEVEHLPVLAQEFNRILSIIEPYLKARYACEEALIKRLLRDREDAQSLLTKLLDEMKESTSEFNTALQKQLPMVFQGDCLNLVERKPCGIDHHEFNRWA
;
A
#
# COMPACT_ATOMS: atom_id res chain seq x y z
N ARG A 1 2.51 57.03 3.14
CA ARG A 1 1.35 57.66 2.48
C ARG A 1 1.74 57.94 1.04
N THR A 2 1.15 57.28 0.05
CA THR A 2 1.23 57.74 -1.35
C THR A 2 0.11 58.75 -1.60
N PRO A 3 0.31 59.77 -2.46
CA PRO A 3 -0.61 60.90 -2.60
C PRO A 3 -1.89 60.45 -3.31
N SER A 4 -3.03 60.87 -2.79
CA SER A 4 -4.37 60.54 -3.28
C SER A 4 -4.61 61.21 -4.64
N GLY A 5 -4.38 60.48 -5.73
CA GLY A 5 -4.72 60.88 -7.10
C GLY A 5 -5.38 59.71 -7.84
N SER A 6 -6.24 60.01 -8.81
CA SER A 6 -6.95 59.01 -9.64
C SER A 6 -5.91 58.12 -10.35
N GLN A 7 -5.91 56.82 -10.05
CA GLN A 7 -5.04 55.86 -10.71
C GLN A 7 -5.79 55.20 -11.86
N ASP A 8 -5.43 55.54 -13.10
CA ASP A 8 -5.94 54.84 -14.27
C ASP A 8 -5.35 53.42 -14.32
N LEU A 9 -6.17 52.44 -13.95
CA LEU A 9 -5.82 51.03 -14.00
C LEU A 9 -6.22 50.44 -15.34
N THR A 10 -5.25 49.96 -16.11
CA THR A 10 -5.51 49.20 -17.33
C THR A 10 -5.71 47.73 -16.96
N ILE A 11 -6.94 47.25 -17.06
CA ILE A 11 -7.28 45.84 -16.83
C ILE A 11 -7.32 45.13 -18.19
N ILE A 12 -6.56 44.06 -18.33
CA ILE A 12 -6.55 43.19 -19.52
C ILE A 12 -6.90 41.76 -19.12
N ASN A 13 -7.63 41.06 -19.99
CA ASN A 13 -7.89 39.63 -19.84
C ASN A 13 -6.70 38.80 -20.38
N GLU A 14 -6.74 37.49 -20.18
CA GLU A 14 -5.67 36.57 -20.59
C GLU A 14 -5.37 36.61 -22.11
N SER A 15 -6.41 36.70 -22.94
CA SER A 15 -6.25 36.85 -24.39
C SER A 15 -5.55 38.17 -24.76
N GLY A 16 -5.90 39.26 -24.09
CA GLY A 16 -5.26 40.57 -24.20
C GLY A 16 -3.81 40.55 -23.71
N LEU A 17 -3.53 39.83 -22.64
CA LEU A 17 -2.17 39.62 -22.12
C LEU A 17 -1.29 38.91 -23.17
N TYR A 18 -1.73 37.79 -23.72
CA TYR A 18 -0.97 37.09 -24.76
C TYR A 18 -0.79 37.95 -26.02
N SER A 19 -1.84 38.66 -26.44
CA SER A 19 -1.78 39.60 -27.56
C SER A 19 -0.73 40.70 -27.34
N ALA A 20 -0.65 41.25 -26.13
CA ALA A 20 0.36 42.23 -25.75
C ALA A 20 1.78 41.64 -25.73
N ILE A 21 1.96 40.43 -25.18
CA ILE A 21 3.26 39.75 -25.13
C ILE A 21 3.77 39.43 -26.54
N LEU A 22 2.90 38.91 -27.43
CA LEU A 22 3.29 38.51 -28.79
C LEU A 22 3.67 39.70 -29.69
N LYS A 23 3.13 40.90 -29.41
CA LYS A 23 3.46 42.17 -30.07
C LYS A 23 4.62 42.93 -29.41
N SER A 24 4.95 42.62 -28.15
CA SER A 24 5.97 43.33 -27.39
C SER A 24 7.38 43.12 -27.96
N ARG A 25 8.19 44.19 -27.93
CA ARG A 25 9.60 44.19 -28.35
C ARG A 25 10.59 43.95 -27.19
N LYS A 26 10.10 43.84 -25.95
CA LYS A 26 10.91 43.64 -24.75
C LYS A 26 11.66 42.29 -24.79
N PRO A 27 12.89 42.20 -24.26
CA PRO A 27 13.68 40.97 -24.33
C PRO A 27 13.03 39.80 -23.58
N GLU A 28 12.30 40.06 -22.49
CA GLU A 28 11.55 39.04 -21.73
C GLU A 28 10.40 38.46 -22.57
N ALA A 29 9.67 39.32 -23.28
CA ALA A 29 8.58 38.91 -24.17
C ALA A 29 9.10 38.10 -25.37
N LYS A 30 10.29 38.41 -25.89
CA LYS A 30 10.94 37.62 -26.95
C LYS A 30 11.25 36.19 -26.49
N LYS A 31 11.71 36.00 -25.25
CA LYS A 31 11.98 34.65 -24.69
C LYS A 31 10.69 33.83 -24.62
N PHE A 32 9.61 34.42 -24.09
CA PHE A 32 8.30 33.76 -24.03
C PHE A 32 7.77 33.42 -25.42
N LYS A 33 7.78 34.39 -26.35
CA LYS A 33 7.34 34.18 -27.74
C LYS A 33 8.12 33.05 -28.42
N LYS A 34 9.45 33.01 -28.24
CA LYS A 34 10.28 31.94 -28.77
C LYS A 34 9.89 30.60 -28.16
N TRP A 35 9.80 30.48 -26.84
CA TRP A 35 9.39 29.25 -26.16
C TRP A 35 8.03 28.74 -26.63
N VAL A 36 7.01 29.62 -26.69
CA VAL A 36 5.68 29.24 -27.18
C VAL A 36 5.72 28.74 -28.63
N THR A 37 6.46 29.41 -29.51
CA THR A 37 6.49 29.09 -30.95
C THR A 37 7.41 27.94 -31.32
N SER A 38 8.50 27.71 -30.59
CA SER A 38 9.46 26.65 -30.87
C SER A 38 9.15 25.34 -30.14
N GLU A 39 8.50 25.41 -28.97
CA GLU A 39 8.32 24.26 -28.08
C GLU A 39 6.83 23.94 -27.87
N VAL A 40 6.06 24.90 -27.35
CA VAL A 40 4.67 24.65 -26.92
C VAL A 40 3.74 24.34 -28.09
N LEU A 41 3.62 25.26 -29.05
CA LEU A 41 2.71 25.12 -30.19
C LEU A 41 3.09 23.91 -31.08
N PRO A 42 4.37 23.66 -31.41
CA PRO A 42 4.76 22.46 -32.13
C PRO A 42 4.42 21.17 -31.38
N SER A 43 4.58 21.14 -30.05
CA SER A 43 4.23 19.97 -29.23
C SER A 43 2.73 19.71 -29.29
N ILE A 44 1.90 20.72 -29.01
CA ILE A 44 0.43 20.60 -29.07
C ILE A 44 -0.02 20.17 -30.47
N ARG A 45 0.54 20.75 -31.54
CA ARG A 45 0.22 20.36 -32.91
C ARG A 45 0.52 18.88 -33.19
N LYS A 46 1.60 18.33 -32.62
CA LYS A 46 2.04 16.94 -32.87
C LYS A 46 1.33 15.91 -31.98
N THR A 47 1.16 16.22 -30.70
CA THR A 47 0.71 15.26 -29.67
C THR A 47 -0.67 15.55 -29.12
N GLY A 48 -1.27 16.70 -29.45
CA GLY A 48 -2.55 17.17 -28.91
C GLY A 48 -2.46 17.81 -27.52
N LYS A 49 -1.28 17.86 -26.90
CA LYS A 49 -1.08 18.45 -25.55
C LYS A 49 0.35 18.95 -25.34
N TYR A 50 0.53 19.92 -24.45
CA TYR A 50 1.84 20.30 -23.94
C TYR A 50 2.01 19.70 -22.54
N GLU A 51 3.00 18.83 -22.36
CA GLU A 51 3.39 18.32 -21.06
C GLU A 51 4.59 19.13 -20.59
N ALA A 52 4.40 19.96 -19.55
CA ALA A 52 5.52 20.61 -18.90
C ALA A 52 6.49 19.52 -18.39
N PRO A 53 7.83 19.75 -18.45
CA PRO A 53 8.79 18.83 -17.87
C PRO A 53 8.40 18.57 -16.42
N LYS A 54 7.95 17.36 -16.10
CA LYS A 54 7.68 16.98 -14.72
C LYS A 54 8.99 17.19 -13.95
N PRO A 55 8.99 17.88 -12.80
CA PRO A 55 10.16 17.90 -11.96
C PRO A 55 10.55 16.44 -11.71
N ILE A 56 11.79 16.11 -12.05
CA ILE A 56 12.35 14.79 -11.81
C ILE A 56 12.51 14.69 -10.29
N THR A 57 11.43 14.42 -9.56
CA THR A 57 11.57 13.84 -8.24
C THR A 57 12.25 12.49 -8.46
N PRO A 58 13.44 12.24 -7.89
CA PRO A 58 14.03 10.91 -7.99
C PRO A 58 13.01 9.95 -7.39
N ARG A 59 12.41 9.09 -8.23
CA ARG A 59 11.51 8.04 -7.75
C ARG A 59 12.31 7.16 -6.81
N ASN A 60 12.05 7.30 -5.51
CA ASN A 60 12.69 6.50 -4.49
C ASN A 60 11.97 5.15 -4.43
N TYR A 61 12.41 4.24 -5.30
CA TYR A 61 11.93 2.86 -5.28
C TYR A 61 12.37 2.14 -4.02
N ILE A 62 11.54 1.16 -3.63
CA ILE A 62 11.82 0.23 -2.56
C ILE A 62 13.10 -0.59 -2.89
N ASN A 63 13.95 -0.83 -1.88
CA ASN A 63 15.19 -1.60 -2.05
C ASN A 63 14.93 -3.12 -1.99
N ASN A 64 15.96 -3.95 -2.25
CA ASN A 64 15.80 -5.41 -2.21
C ASN A 64 15.47 -5.94 -0.80
N ASN A 65 16.00 -5.33 0.27
CA ASN A 65 15.74 -5.73 1.65
C ASN A 65 14.30 -5.47 2.07
N ASP A 66 13.76 -4.33 1.67
CA ASP A 66 12.37 -3.95 1.89
C ASP A 66 11.43 -4.93 1.14
N MET A 67 11.77 -5.29 -0.11
CA MET A 67 11.05 -6.33 -0.87
C MET A 67 11.11 -7.70 -0.19
N LEU A 68 12.25 -8.06 0.40
CA LEU A 68 12.39 -9.29 1.19
C LEU A 68 11.53 -9.25 2.46
N ASN A 69 11.50 -8.13 3.18
CA ASN A 69 10.62 -7.94 4.33
C ASN A 69 9.14 -8.13 3.95
N ILE A 70 8.71 -7.57 2.81
CA ILE A 70 7.35 -7.75 2.29
C ILE A 70 7.09 -9.24 1.98
N LYS A 71 7.98 -9.91 1.23
CA LYS A 71 7.84 -11.34 0.91
C LYS A 71 7.76 -12.21 2.16
N ARG A 72 8.58 -11.91 3.18
CA ARG A 72 8.57 -12.61 4.46
C ARG A 72 7.23 -12.42 5.17
N LEU A 73 6.70 -11.21 5.25
CA LEU A 73 5.40 -10.95 5.86
C LEU A 73 4.28 -11.72 5.15
N ILE A 74 4.30 -11.77 3.82
CA ILE A 74 3.38 -12.58 3.03
C ILE A 74 3.52 -14.06 3.37
N TRP A 75 4.75 -14.57 3.46
CA TRP A 75 5.02 -15.96 3.84
C TRP A 75 4.52 -16.28 5.25
N CYS A 76 4.73 -15.40 6.23
CA CYS A 76 4.19 -15.55 7.58
C CYS A 76 2.66 -15.63 7.54
N CYS A 77 1.99 -14.73 6.79
CA CYS A 77 0.53 -14.77 6.65
C CYS A 77 0.05 -16.06 5.96
N ALA A 78 0.72 -16.49 4.89
CA ALA A 78 0.32 -17.63 4.08
C ALA A 78 0.64 -18.99 4.73
N GLY A 79 1.70 -19.06 5.55
CA GLY A 79 2.17 -20.29 6.18
C GLY A 79 1.14 -20.92 7.12
N HIS A 80 0.21 -20.13 7.63
CA HIS A 80 -0.84 -20.58 8.54
C HIS A 80 -2.12 -21.08 7.84
N LEU A 81 -2.20 -20.96 6.52
CA LEU A 81 -3.35 -21.34 5.71
C LEU A 81 -2.98 -22.46 4.73
N ASP A 82 -3.91 -23.39 4.51
CA ASP A 82 -3.65 -24.59 3.72
C ASP A 82 -3.37 -24.24 2.23
N GLN A 83 -3.98 -23.17 1.72
CA GLN A 83 -3.87 -22.72 0.31
C GLN A 83 -2.81 -21.62 0.11
N LYS A 84 -1.54 -21.95 0.39
CA LYS A 84 -0.40 -21.00 0.43
C LYS A 84 -0.26 -20.12 -0.83
N GLN A 85 -0.43 -20.68 -2.03
CA GLN A 85 -0.28 -19.95 -3.29
C GLN A 85 -1.44 -18.98 -3.54
N SER A 86 -2.67 -19.41 -3.26
CA SER A 86 -3.87 -18.58 -3.43
C SER A 86 -3.84 -17.41 -2.46
N VAL A 87 -3.44 -17.67 -1.21
CA VAL A 87 -3.31 -16.63 -0.18
C VAL A 87 -2.24 -15.62 -0.55
N SER A 88 -1.04 -16.07 -0.94
CA SER A 88 0.04 -15.18 -1.37
C SER A 88 -0.40 -14.28 -2.54
N SER A 89 -1.09 -14.86 -3.52
CA SER A 89 -1.62 -14.11 -4.67
C SER A 89 -2.69 -13.09 -4.27
N ALA A 90 -3.60 -13.46 -3.36
CA ALA A 90 -4.64 -12.58 -2.84
C ALA A 90 -4.05 -11.42 -2.01
N ILE A 91 -3.02 -11.69 -1.20
CA ILE A 91 -2.33 -10.65 -0.42
C ILE A 91 -1.65 -9.68 -1.39
N TRP A 92 -0.92 -10.16 -2.41
CA TRP A 92 -0.34 -9.31 -3.42
C TRP A 92 -1.39 -8.43 -4.12
N TYR A 93 -2.53 -9.00 -4.49
CA TYR A 93 -3.64 -8.25 -5.05
C TYR A 93 -4.15 -7.15 -4.09
N SER A 94 -4.33 -7.47 -2.80
CA SER A 94 -4.76 -6.50 -1.79
C SER A 94 -3.77 -5.34 -1.63
N LEU A 95 -2.47 -5.63 -1.52
CA LEU A 95 -1.42 -4.61 -1.41
C LEU A 95 -1.41 -3.68 -2.64
N ARG A 96 -1.59 -4.24 -3.83
CA ARG A 96 -1.65 -3.49 -5.10
C ARG A 96 -2.89 -2.62 -5.19
N ASN A 97 -4.03 -3.12 -4.73
CA ASN A 97 -5.29 -2.37 -4.70
C ASN A 97 -5.19 -1.14 -3.80
N VAL A 98 -4.60 -1.28 -2.61
CA VAL A 98 -4.53 -0.19 -1.62
C VAL A 98 -3.44 0.83 -1.95
N THR A 99 -2.37 0.41 -2.62
CA THR A 99 -1.34 1.33 -3.12
C THR A 99 -1.70 1.98 -4.46
N GLY A 100 -2.69 1.45 -5.19
CA GLY A 100 -3.03 1.91 -6.54
C GLY A 100 -1.95 1.64 -7.59
N VAL A 101 -0.93 0.84 -7.26
CA VAL A 101 0.20 0.54 -8.15
C VAL A 101 -0.10 -0.76 -8.90
N PRO A 102 -0.42 -0.74 -10.20
CA PRO A 102 -0.71 -1.96 -10.95
C PRO A 102 0.57 -2.79 -11.17
N SER A 103 0.42 -4.11 -11.32
CA SER A 103 1.52 -4.96 -11.82
C SER A 103 1.84 -4.58 -13.27
N PRO A 104 3.11 -4.46 -13.71
CA PRO A 104 4.37 -4.84 -13.04
C PRO A 104 5.12 -3.68 -12.35
N ALA A 105 4.45 -2.56 -12.06
CA ALA A 105 5.13 -1.37 -11.54
C ALA A 105 5.76 -1.63 -10.15
N LYS A 106 6.90 -0.99 -9.87
CA LYS A 106 7.61 -1.14 -8.60
C LYS A 106 6.99 -0.22 -7.54
N PHE A 107 6.95 -0.68 -6.31
CA PHE A 107 6.56 0.16 -5.19
C PHE A 107 7.63 1.21 -4.89
N GLU A 108 7.17 2.37 -4.42
CA GLU A 108 7.99 3.48 -3.92
C GLU A 108 7.98 3.51 -2.38
N VAL A 109 8.99 4.15 -1.78
CA VAL A 109 9.17 4.23 -0.31
C VAL A 109 7.96 4.83 0.40
N GLU A 110 7.21 5.72 -0.26
CA GLU A 110 5.99 6.34 0.26
C GLU A 110 4.87 5.32 0.53
N HIS A 111 4.91 4.15 -0.13
CA HIS A 111 3.91 3.11 0.06
C HIS A 111 4.16 2.23 1.30
N LEU A 112 5.36 2.25 1.88
CA LEU A 112 5.71 1.41 3.05
C LEU A 112 4.71 1.52 4.22
N PRO A 113 4.30 2.71 4.69
CA PRO A 113 3.32 2.81 5.78
C PRO A 113 1.96 2.21 5.40
N VAL A 114 1.52 2.42 4.16
CA VAL A 114 0.25 1.89 3.63
C VAL A 114 0.29 0.36 3.55
N LEU A 115 1.41 -0.20 3.08
CA LEU A 115 1.63 -1.65 3.05
C LEU A 115 1.61 -2.24 4.46
N ALA A 116 2.29 -1.61 5.42
CA ALA A 116 2.31 -2.04 6.81
C ALA A 116 0.91 -2.01 7.45
N GLN A 117 0.12 -0.98 7.15
CA GLN A 117 -1.27 -0.90 7.60
C GLN A 117 -2.12 -2.05 7.05
N GLU A 118 -1.98 -2.39 5.77
CA GLU A 118 -2.69 -3.52 5.18
C GLU A 118 -2.26 -4.86 5.77
N PHE A 119 -0.97 -5.05 6.03
CA PHE A 119 -0.50 -6.25 6.73
C PHE A 119 -1.11 -6.35 8.13
N ASN A 120 -1.13 -5.27 8.90
CA ASN A 120 -1.78 -5.25 10.21
C ASN A 120 -3.27 -5.62 10.11
N ARG A 121 -3.99 -5.06 9.12
CA ARG A 121 -5.40 -5.37 8.88
C ARG A 121 -5.60 -6.86 8.58
N ILE A 122 -4.81 -7.42 7.67
CA ILE A 122 -4.88 -8.84 7.29
C ILE A 122 -4.58 -9.73 8.51
N LEU A 123 -3.51 -9.42 9.24
CA LEU A 123 -3.09 -10.20 10.40
C LEU A 123 -4.12 -10.15 11.53
N SER A 124 -4.76 -8.99 11.75
CA SER A 124 -5.81 -8.86 12.78
C SER A 124 -7.01 -9.79 12.54
N ILE A 125 -7.28 -10.15 11.28
CA ILE A 125 -8.34 -11.08 10.88
C ILE A 125 -7.86 -12.53 10.96
N ILE A 126 -6.61 -12.81 10.57
CA ILE A 126 -6.07 -14.17 10.54
C ILE A 126 -5.78 -14.69 11.96
N GLU A 127 -5.20 -13.87 12.83
CA GLU A 127 -4.80 -14.28 14.18
C GLU A 127 -5.91 -15.00 15.00
N PRO A 128 -7.15 -14.49 15.11
CA PRO A 128 -8.22 -15.19 15.81
C PRO A 128 -8.54 -16.55 15.20
N TYR A 129 -8.62 -16.61 13.88
CA TYR A 129 -8.90 -17.84 13.16
C TYR A 129 -7.85 -18.90 13.50
N LEU A 130 -6.58 -18.52 13.56
CA LEU A 130 -5.50 -19.44 13.92
C LEU A 130 -5.60 -19.90 15.37
N LYS A 131 -5.84 -19.00 16.32
CA LYS A 131 -6.04 -19.37 17.73
C LYS A 131 -7.20 -20.35 17.91
N ALA A 132 -8.33 -20.08 17.26
CA ALA A 132 -9.49 -20.97 17.28
C ALA A 132 -9.17 -22.34 16.65
N ARG A 133 -8.48 -22.36 15.51
CA ARG A 133 -8.03 -23.60 14.85
C ARG A 133 -7.13 -24.43 15.77
N TYR A 134 -6.10 -23.82 16.38
CA TYR A 134 -5.19 -24.52 17.28
C TYR A 134 -5.91 -25.08 18.51
N ALA A 135 -6.81 -24.32 19.13
CA ALA A 135 -7.60 -24.79 20.26
C ALA A 135 -8.46 -26.02 19.88
N CYS A 136 -9.05 -26.01 18.68
CA CYS A 136 -9.85 -27.12 18.19
C CYS A 136 -9.00 -28.34 17.84
N GLU A 137 -7.82 -28.15 17.25
CA GLU A 137 -6.86 -29.24 17.02
C GLU A 137 -6.43 -29.89 18.34
N GLU A 138 -6.16 -29.10 19.38
CA GLU A 138 -5.83 -29.61 20.72
C GLU A 138 -6.99 -30.37 21.36
N ALA A 139 -8.21 -29.82 21.29
CA ALA A 139 -9.42 -30.46 21.79
C ALA A 139 -9.72 -31.78 21.05
N LEU A 140 -9.54 -31.78 19.73
CA LEU A 140 -9.68 -32.98 18.90
C LEU A 140 -8.66 -34.04 19.31
N ILE A 141 -7.38 -33.69 19.44
CA ILE A 141 -6.32 -34.61 19.86
C ILE A 141 -6.66 -35.23 21.23
N LYS A 142 -7.06 -34.41 22.21
CA LYS A 142 -7.41 -34.89 23.56
C LYS A 142 -8.63 -35.82 23.50
N ARG A 143 -9.76 -35.37 22.96
CA ARG A 143 -11.02 -36.10 23.04
C ARG A 143 -11.05 -37.34 22.14
N LEU A 144 -10.40 -37.29 20.97
CA LEU A 144 -10.40 -38.40 20.02
C LEU A 144 -9.36 -39.47 20.38
N LEU A 145 -8.13 -39.08 20.71
CA LEU A 145 -7.03 -40.04 20.98
C LEU A 145 -6.97 -40.49 22.43
N ARG A 146 -7.33 -39.63 23.39
CA ARG A 146 -7.28 -39.96 24.82
C ARG A 146 -8.61 -40.50 25.32
N ASP A 147 -9.70 -39.79 25.05
CA ASP A 147 -11.00 -40.05 25.68
C ASP A 147 -11.95 -40.93 24.83
N ARG A 148 -11.60 -41.21 23.56
CA ARG A 148 -12.33 -42.11 22.63
C ARG A 148 -13.81 -41.74 22.46
N GLU A 149 -14.15 -40.45 22.44
CA GLU A 149 -15.54 -39.99 22.25
C GLU A 149 -16.11 -40.35 20.85
N ASP A 150 -17.44 -40.51 20.77
CA ASP A 150 -18.15 -40.79 19.52
C ASP A 150 -18.05 -39.62 18.52
N ALA A 151 -17.61 -39.93 17.30
CA ALA A 151 -17.25 -38.98 16.25
C ALA A 151 -18.35 -37.96 15.90
N GLN A 152 -19.62 -38.39 15.89
CA GLN A 152 -20.74 -37.53 15.52
C GLN A 152 -20.99 -36.41 16.56
N SER A 153 -20.88 -36.75 17.85
CA SER A 153 -21.09 -35.81 18.96
C SER A 153 -19.91 -34.86 19.18
N LEU A 154 -18.70 -35.34 18.84
CA LEU A 154 -17.46 -34.59 18.95
C LEU A 154 -17.42 -33.45 17.93
N LEU A 155 -17.80 -33.73 16.67
CA LEU A 155 -17.77 -32.73 15.60
C LEU A 155 -18.68 -31.53 15.90
N THR A 156 -19.89 -31.79 16.40
CA THR A 156 -20.84 -30.72 16.74
C THR A 156 -20.33 -29.85 17.89
N LYS A 157 -19.72 -30.46 18.92
CA LYS A 157 -19.11 -29.72 20.04
C LYS A 157 -17.93 -28.86 19.61
N LEU A 158 -17.03 -29.39 18.76
CA LEU A 158 -15.90 -28.62 18.25
C LEU A 158 -16.37 -27.43 17.40
N LEU A 159 -17.42 -27.60 16.59
CA LEU A 159 -17.98 -26.51 15.80
C LEU A 159 -18.57 -25.39 16.66
N ASP A 160 -19.20 -25.73 17.78
CA ASP A 160 -19.71 -24.72 18.72
C ASP A 160 -18.58 -24.05 19.50
N GLU A 161 -17.54 -24.79 19.92
CA GLU A 161 -16.32 -24.24 20.52
C GLU A 161 -15.58 -23.26 19.58
N MET A 162 -15.50 -23.56 18.28
CA MET A 162 -14.97 -22.64 17.27
C MET A 162 -15.75 -21.32 17.22
N LYS A 163 -17.10 -21.39 17.28
CA LYS A 163 -17.96 -20.20 17.25
C LYS A 163 -17.79 -19.35 18.50
N GLU A 164 -17.75 -19.99 19.68
CA GLU A 164 -17.57 -19.29 20.95
C GLU A 164 -16.21 -18.59 21.01
N SER A 165 -15.12 -19.30 20.64
CA SER A 165 -13.78 -18.72 20.59
C SER A 165 -13.67 -17.53 19.63
N THR A 166 -14.38 -17.57 18.50
CA THR A 166 -14.45 -16.45 17.55
C THR A 166 -15.18 -15.22 18.14
N SER A 167 -16.27 -15.44 18.88
CA SER A 167 -17.07 -14.38 19.52
C SER A 167 -16.33 -13.70 20.69
N GLU A 168 -15.67 -14.49 21.53
CA GLU A 168 -14.86 -14.00 22.64
C GLU A 168 -13.70 -13.13 22.13
N PHE A 169 -13.06 -13.53 21.03
CA PHE A 169 -12.00 -12.74 20.43
C PHE A 169 -12.50 -11.43 19.81
N ASN A 170 -13.65 -11.44 19.10
CA ASN A 170 -14.25 -10.21 18.57
C ASN A 170 -14.50 -9.18 19.69
N THR A 171 -14.84 -9.66 20.88
CA THR A 171 -15.01 -8.83 22.08
C THR A 171 -13.66 -8.35 22.65
N ALA A 172 -12.63 -9.20 22.62
CA ALA A 172 -11.27 -8.88 23.05
C ALA A 172 -10.55 -7.88 22.11
N LEU A 173 -10.87 -7.90 20.81
CA LEU A 173 -10.37 -6.98 19.77
C LEU A 173 -10.67 -5.51 20.10
N GLN A 174 -11.70 -5.25 20.93
CA GLN A 174 -12.01 -3.91 21.43
C GLN A 174 -11.09 -3.41 22.56
N LYS A 175 -10.35 -4.29 23.25
CA LYS A 175 -9.71 -3.95 24.53
C LYS A 175 -8.19 -3.84 24.52
N GLN A 176 -7.47 -4.61 23.71
CA GLN A 176 -6.02 -4.46 23.48
C GLN A 176 -5.55 -5.54 22.50
N LEU A 177 -4.81 -5.16 21.45
CA LEU A 177 -4.27 -6.11 20.47
C LEU A 177 -2.80 -6.46 20.81
N PRO A 178 -2.45 -7.73 21.10
CA PRO A 178 -1.06 -8.14 21.18
C PRO A 178 -0.46 -8.40 19.79
N MET A 179 0.83 -8.12 19.71
CA MET A 179 1.55 -7.60 18.56
C MET A 179 2.53 -8.60 17.95
N VAL A 180 2.14 -9.87 17.73
CA VAL A 180 3.11 -10.91 17.30
C VAL A 180 3.92 -10.47 16.07
N PHE A 181 3.29 -9.71 15.18
CA PHE A 181 3.91 -9.16 13.97
C PHE A 181 3.96 -7.63 13.90
N GLN A 182 3.51 -6.90 14.93
CA GLN A 182 3.56 -5.44 14.87
C GLN A 182 5.02 -4.94 14.94
N GLY A 183 5.92 -5.71 15.58
CA GLY A 183 7.36 -5.48 15.47
C GLY A 183 7.89 -5.63 14.04
N ASP A 184 7.37 -6.59 13.27
CA ASP A 184 7.78 -6.82 11.88
C ASP A 184 7.21 -5.78 10.92
N CYS A 185 5.97 -5.36 11.14
CA CYS A 185 5.39 -4.23 10.40
C CYS A 185 6.13 -2.92 10.72
N LEU A 186 6.54 -2.72 11.98
CA LEU A 186 7.38 -1.59 12.37
C LEU A 186 8.76 -1.67 11.72
N ASN A 187 9.39 -2.84 11.69
CA ASN A 187 10.67 -3.07 11.02
C ASN A 187 10.61 -2.79 9.52
N LEU A 188 9.47 -3.05 8.88
CA LEU A 188 9.23 -2.70 7.47
C LEU A 188 9.19 -1.17 7.27
N VAL A 189 8.49 -0.45 8.14
CA VAL A 189 8.41 1.03 8.09
C VAL A 189 9.77 1.67 8.39
N GLU A 190 10.49 1.14 9.38
CA GLU A 190 11.82 1.59 9.79
C GLU A 190 12.94 1.09 8.86
N ARG A 191 12.61 0.25 7.87
CA ARG A 191 13.53 -0.31 6.86
C ARG A 191 14.72 -1.04 7.48
N LYS A 192 14.49 -1.74 8.59
CA LYS A 192 15.50 -2.57 9.25
C LYS A 192 15.77 -3.82 8.41
N PRO A 193 17.04 -4.25 8.28
CA PRO A 193 17.37 -5.46 7.55
C PRO A 193 16.79 -6.70 8.23
N CYS A 194 16.24 -7.62 7.44
CA CYS A 194 15.75 -8.90 7.93
C CYS A 194 16.94 -9.80 8.30
N GLY A 195 17.08 -10.16 9.58
CA GLY A 195 18.15 -11.06 10.06
C GLY A 195 17.93 -12.55 9.82
N ILE A 196 17.04 -12.94 8.89
CA ILE A 196 16.65 -14.34 8.65
C ILE A 196 17.22 -14.80 7.30
N ASP A 197 17.85 -15.98 7.30
CA ASP A 197 18.54 -16.58 6.15
C ASP A 197 17.61 -16.81 4.94
N HIS A 198 18.08 -16.44 3.76
CA HIS A 198 17.28 -16.10 2.58
C HIS A 198 16.93 -17.30 1.69
N HIS A 199 17.41 -18.50 2.01
CA HIS A 199 17.41 -19.64 1.08
C HIS A 199 16.08 -20.42 1.01
N GLU A 200 15.21 -20.30 2.03
CA GLU A 200 13.88 -20.96 2.02
C GLU A 200 12.78 -20.10 1.36
N PHE A 201 12.91 -18.78 1.40
CA PHE A 201 11.88 -17.84 0.95
C PHE A 201 11.73 -17.75 -0.57
N ASN A 202 12.82 -17.90 -1.34
CA ASN A 202 12.79 -17.79 -2.80
C ASN A 202 12.14 -18.99 -3.51
N ARG A 203 11.78 -20.04 -2.76
CA ARG A 203 11.13 -21.24 -3.32
C ARG A 203 9.63 -21.04 -3.60
N TRP A 204 9.05 -19.93 -3.12
CA TRP A 204 7.61 -19.64 -3.14
C TRP A 204 7.26 -18.30 -3.81
N ALA A 205 8.24 -17.63 -4.43
CA ALA A 205 8.04 -16.43 -5.25
C ALA A 205 7.93 -16.80 -6.73
#